data_AF-A0AA86XKL4-F1
#
_entry.id   AF-A0AA86XKL4-F1
#
_cell.length_a   1.000
_cell.length_b   1.000
_cell.length_c   1.000
_cell.angle_alpha   90.00
_cell.angle_beta   90.00
_cell.angle_gamma   90.00
#
_symmetry.space_group_name_H-M   'P 1'
#
loop_
_entity.id
_entity.type
_entity.pdbx_description
1 polymer ?
#
loop_
_entity_poly.entity_id
_entity_poly.type
_entity_poly.pdbx_seq_one_letter_code
_entity_poly.pdbx_strand_id
1 'polypeptide(L)'
;MPAVFSLRESFDESVHFGTSRILGNSIGGLYALVFFLLNTFFHEAFWVTLVVVPICTMLTIMTNVAMNNKAGVIGGVAAMLIITLSIPSGETISYVFVRVSETFMGVFVAIIVNYDIDRIRLFLEKKEK
;
A
#
# COMPACT_ATOMS: atom_id res chain seq x y z
N MET A 1 -34.25 4.52 -13.22
CA MET A 1 -33.68 5.61 -12.40
C MET A 1 -33.51 5.13 -10.97
N PRO A 2 -32.29 4.77 -10.56
CA PRO A 2 -31.85 5.03 -9.18
C PRO A 2 -30.40 5.54 -9.13
N ALA A 3 -29.96 6.30 -10.14
CA ALA A 3 -28.59 6.83 -10.24
C ALA A 3 -28.35 8.13 -9.47
N VAL A 4 -29.40 8.72 -8.87
CA VAL A 4 -29.29 10.02 -8.16
C VAL A 4 -29.24 9.85 -6.64
N PHE A 5 -29.68 8.71 -6.09
CA PHE A 5 -29.71 8.47 -4.65
C PHE A 5 -28.48 7.74 -4.09
N SER A 6 -27.71 7.04 -4.94
CA SER A 6 -26.43 6.41 -4.55
C SER A 6 -25.22 7.35 -4.67
N LEU A 7 -25.38 8.53 -5.25
CA LEU A 7 -24.29 9.50 -5.43
C LEU A 7 -23.98 10.32 -4.16
N ARG A 8 -24.90 10.40 -3.19
CA ARG A 8 -24.71 11.21 -1.97
C ARG A 8 -24.18 10.41 -0.76
N GLU A 9 -24.34 9.08 -0.75
CA GLU A 9 -23.96 8.22 0.38
C GLU A 9 -22.65 7.44 0.16
N SER A 10 -22.24 7.16 -1.09
CA SER A 10 -21.17 6.16 -1.35
C SER A 10 -19.80 6.70 -1.78
N PHE A 11 -19.58 8.02 -1.85
CA PHE A 11 -18.26 8.57 -2.19
C PHE A 11 -17.29 8.59 -1.00
N ASP A 12 -17.77 8.90 0.21
CA ASP A 12 -16.94 8.95 1.42
C ASP A 12 -16.33 7.57 1.72
N GLU A 13 -17.17 6.53 1.65
CA GLU A 13 -16.74 5.15 1.81
C GLU A 13 -15.76 4.75 0.70
N SER A 14 -16.04 5.09 -0.58
CA SER A 14 -15.15 4.78 -1.71
C SER A 14 -13.76 5.41 -1.58
N VAL A 15 -13.67 6.64 -1.09
CA VAL A 15 -12.40 7.35 -0.88
C VAL A 15 -11.65 6.77 0.32
N HIS A 16 -12.36 6.44 1.40
CA HIS A 16 -11.77 5.78 2.56
C HIS A 16 -11.25 4.37 2.22
N PHE A 17 -11.98 3.63 1.38
CA PHE A 17 -11.57 2.34 0.82
C PHE A 17 -10.38 2.47 -0.14
N GLY A 18 -10.37 3.50 -0.99
CA GLY A 18 -9.26 3.79 -1.90
C GLY A 18 -7.96 4.13 -1.15
N THR A 19 -8.06 5.01 -0.16
CA THR A 19 -6.94 5.42 0.70
C THR A 19 -6.37 4.24 1.47
N SER A 20 -7.25 3.38 2.00
CA SER A 20 -6.86 2.16 2.68
C SER A 20 -6.01 1.26 1.80
N ARG A 21 -6.41 1.09 0.54
CA ARG A 21 -5.68 0.28 -0.45
C ARG A 21 -4.30 0.85 -0.75
N ILE A 22 -4.21 2.17 -0.86
CA ILE A 22 -2.98 2.88 -1.21
C ILE A 22 -1.96 2.82 -0.05
N LEU A 23 -2.40 3.07 1.18
CA LEU A 23 -1.58 2.89 2.39
C LEU A 23 -1.10 1.46 2.55
N GLY A 24 -1.99 0.48 2.33
CA GLY A 24 -1.64 -0.94 2.39
C GLY A 24 -0.54 -1.31 1.41
N ASN A 25 -0.65 -0.85 0.15
CA ASN A 25 0.36 -1.07 -0.88
C ASN A 25 1.74 -0.49 -0.51
N SER A 26 1.78 0.70 0.10
CA SER A 26 3.04 1.30 0.58
C SER A 26 3.70 0.45 1.66
N ILE A 27 2.92 -0.02 2.63
CA ILE A 27 3.45 -0.83 3.72
C ILE A 27 4.03 -2.13 3.17
N GLY A 28 3.32 -2.77 2.22
CA GLY A 28 3.83 -3.95 1.50
C GLY A 28 5.13 -3.69 0.73
N GLY A 29 5.23 -2.55 0.05
CA GLY A 29 6.45 -2.12 -0.65
C GLY A 29 7.63 -1.88 0.31
N LEU A 30 7.38 -1.24 1.45
CA LEU A 30 8.40 -1.03 2.49
C LEU A 30 8.92 -2.37 3.04
N TYR A 31 8.03 -3.32 3.35
CA TYR A 31 8.44 -4.64 3.82
C TYR A 31 9.15 -5.46 2.74
N ALA A 32 8.80 -5.30 1.47
CA ALA A 32 9.54 -5.90 0.36
C ALA A 32 10.97 -5.35 0.26
N LEU A 33 11.17 -4.06 0.52
CA LEU A 33 12.50 -3.46 0.60
C LEU A 33 13.31 -4.02 1.77
N VAL A 34 12.70 -4.14 2.96
CA VAL A 34 13.34 -4.74 4.15
C VAL A 34 13.71 -6.20 3.88
N PHE A 35 12.80 -6.98 3.28
CA PHE A 35 13.06 -8.34 2.85
C PHE A 35 14.26 -8.41 1.91
N PHE A 36 14.32 -7.52 0.92
CA PHE A 36 15.40 -7.48 -0.06
C PHE A 36 16.76 -7.14 0.56
N LEU A 37 16.82 -6.19 1.50
CA LEU A 37 18.04 -5.89 2.26
C LEU A 37 18.53 -7.11 3.06
N LEU A 38 17.62 -7.83 3.70
CA LEU A 38 17.95 -9.08 4.39
C LEU A 38 18.44 -10.13 3.40
N ASN A 39 17.77 -10.29 2.26
CA ASN A 39 18.14 -11.29 1.25
C ASN A 39 19.55 -11.03 0.67
N THR A 40 19.85 -9.77 0.38
CA THR A 40 21.19 -9.33 -0.06
C THR A 40 22.25 -9.63 1.02
N PHE A 41 21.94 -9.39 2.30
CA PHE A 41 22.86 -9.68 3.41
C PHE A 41 23.14 -11.18 3.58
N PHE A 42 22.17 -12.03 3.26
CA PHE A 42 22.29 -13.49 3.33
C PHE A 42 22.66 -14.15 1.97
N HIS A 43 23.19 -13.40 1.00
CA HIS A 43 23.67 -13.89 -0.30
C HIS A 43 22.60 -14.62 -1.15
N GLU A 44 21.35 -14.12 -1.18
CA GLU A 44 20.30 -14.67 -2.05
C GLU A 44 20.01 -16.17 -1.80
N ALA A 45 20.29 -16.65 -0.59
CA ALA A 45 20.06 -18.05 -0.24
C ALA A 45 18.55 -18.36 -0.32
N PHE A 46 18.18 -19.31 -1.18
CA PHE A 46 16.79 -19.69 -1.43
C PHE A 46 15.97 -19.99 -0.15
N TRP A 47 16.63 -20.55 0.87
CA TRP A 47 16.03 -20.83 2.18
C TRP A 47 15.60 -19.56 2.94
N VAL A 48 16.32 -18.45 2.75
CA VAL A 48 16.00 -17.16 3.36
C VAL A 48 14.74 -16.60 2.73
N THR A 49 14.58 -16.68 1.41
CA THR A 49 13.31 -16.34 0.76
C THR A 49 12.16 -17.20 1.30
N LEU A 50 12.35 -18.51 1.42
CA LEU A 50 11.30 -19.43 1.84
C LEU A 50 10.80 -19.18 3.28
N VAL A 51 11.67 -18.75 4.19
CA VAL A 51 11.34 -18.51 5.59
C VAL A 51 11.02 -17.03 5.88
N VAL A 52 11.75 -16.09 5.28
CA VAL A 52 11.60 -14.66 5.57
C VAL A 52 10.39 -14.07 4.85
N VAL A 53 10.01 -14.57 3.66
CA VAL A 53 8.76 -14.14 3.00
C VAL A 53 7.52 -14.33 3.89
N PRO A 54 7.22 -15.52 4.43
CA PRO A 54 6.04 -15.69 5.26
C PRO A 54 6.10 -14.87 6.56
N ILE A 55 7.29 -14.65 7.12
CA ILE A 55 7.48 -13.77 8.30
C ILE A 55 7.16 -12.31 7.93
N CYS A 56 7.73 -11.80 6.84
CA CYS A 56 7.45 -10.44 6.36
C CYS A 56 5.98 -10.26 5.95
N THR A 57 5.34 -11.28 5.39
CA THR A 57 3.91 -11.26 5.09
C THR A 57 3.08 -11.16 6.38
N MET A 58 3.42 -11.93 7.42
CA MET A 58 2.78 -11.81 8.73
C MET A 58 2.96 -10.41 9.34
N LEU A 59 4.17 -9.86 9.28
CA LEU A 59 4.44 -8.49 9.74
C LEU A 59 3.64 -7.45 8.95
N THR A 60 3.56 -7.58 7.62
CA THR A 60 2.76 -6.69 6.76
C THR A 60 1.29 -6.72 7.16
N ILE A 61 0.75 -7.91 7.47
CA ILE A 61 -0.63 -8.08 7.95
C ILE A 61 -0.80 -7.43 9.32
N MET A 62 0.08 -7.73 10.28
CA MET A 62 0.02 -7.18 11.64
C MET A 62 0.07 -5.65 11.64
N THR A 63 0.96 -5.06 10.84
CA THR A 63 1.11 -3.59 10.75
C THR A 63 -0.13 -2.95 10.11
N ASN A 64 -0.70 -3.56 9.05
CA ASN A 64 -1.95 -3.07 8.48
C ASN A 64 -3.14 -3.21 9.45
N VAL A 65 -3.18 -4.27 10.25
CA VAL A 65 -4.20 -4.47 11.31
C VAL A 65 -4.01 -3.47 12.44
N ALA A 66 -2.78 -3.19 12.86
CA ALA A 66 -2.45 -2.20 13.88
C ALA A 66 -2.83 -0.77 13.45
N MET A 67 -2.73 -0.45 12.17
CA MET A 67 -3.20 0.82 11.60
C MET A 67 -4.72 0.89 11.39
N ASN A 68 -5.47 -0.12 11.87
CA ASN A 68 -6.92 -0.27 11.70
C ASN A 68 -7.36 -0.24 10.22
N ASN A 69 -6.44 -0.59 9.31
CA ASN A 69 -6.58 -0.41 7.88
C ASN A 69 -6.92 -1.75 7.21
N LYS A 70 -7.99 -2.40 7.69
CA LYS A 70 -8.35 -3.79 7.31
C LYS A 70 -8.56 -3.97 5.80
N ALA A 71 -9.07 -2.95 5.10
CA ALA A 71 -9.26 -2.99 3.66
C ALA A 71 -7.93 -2.93 2.86
N GLY A 72 -6.86 -2.40 3.45
CA GLY A 72 -5.53 -2.28 2.85
C GLY A 72 -4.65 -3.53 2.95
N VAL A 73 -4.97 -4.44 3.89
CA VAL A 73 -4.17 -5.66 4.16
C VAL A 73 -3.95 -6.49 2.91
N ILE A 74 -5.01 -6.75 2.14
CA ILE A 74 -4.95 -7.58 0.92
C ILE A 74 -4.08 -6.92 -0.14
N GLY A 75 -4.18 -5.59 -0.30
CA GLY A 75 -3.35 -4.82 -1.23
C GLY A 75 -1.87 -4.87 -0.84
N GLY A 76 -1.56 -4.65 0.44
CA GLY A 76 -0.18 -4.68 0.93
C GLY A 76 0.49 -6.04 0.78
N VAL A 77 -0.21 -7.13 1.12
CA VAL A 77 0.32 -8.49 0.93
C VAL A 77 0.51 -8.80 -0.55
N ALA A 78 -0.43 -8.43 -1.42
CA ALA A 78 -0.30 -8.63 -2.86
C ALA A 78 0.89 -7.87 -3.44
N ALA A 79 1.08 -6.60 -3.09
CA ALA A 79 2.24 -5.83 -3.54
C ALA A 79 3.56 -6.43 -3.07
N MET A 80 3.64 -6.85 -1.80
CA MET A 80 4.84 -7.48 -1.26
C MET A 80 5.19 -8.78 -2.01
N LEU A 81 4.21 -9.65 -2.27
CA LEU A 81 4.40 -10.88 -3.03
C LEU A 81 4.74 -10.63 -4.49
N ILE A 82 4.05 -9.69 -5.16
CA ILE A 82 4.34 -9.34 -6.56
C ILE A 82 5.77 -8.82 -6.70
N ILE A 83 6.20 -7.93 -5.80
CA ILE A 83 7.57 -7.40 -5.81
C ILE A 83 8.56 -8.54 -5.55
N THR A 84 8.32 -9.36 -4.52
CA THR A 84 9.24 -10.43 -4.13
C THR A 84 9.36 -11.53 -5.18
N LEU A 85 8.26 -11.90 -5.85
CA LEU A 85 8.23 -12.98 -6.84
C LEU A 85 8.56 -12.51 -8.27
N SER A 86 8.39 -11.22 -8.59
CA SER A 86 8.73 -10.69 -9.94
C SER A 86 10.21 -10.42 -10.14
N ILE A 87 11.03 -10.59 -9.11
CA ILE A 87 12.46 -10.33 -9.15
C ILE A 87 13.19 -11.59 -9.64
N PRO A 88 13.85 -11.54 -10.82
CA PRO A 88 14.77 -12.60 -11.23
C PRO A 88 16.11 -12.46 -10.49
N SER A 89 16.72 -13.60 -10.15
CA SER A 89 18.01 -13.68 -9.47
C SER A 89 19.12 -13.21 -10.42
N GLY A 90 19.59 -11.95 -10.31
CA GLY A 90 20.74 -11.50 -11.10
C GLY A 90 20.98 -9.99 -11.22
N GLU A 91 19.93 -9.16 -11.25
CA GLU A 91 20.05 -7.69 -11.25
C GLU A 91 18.82 -7.10 -10.56
N THR A 92 18.94 -6.76 -9.27
CA THR A 92 17.74 -6.64 -8.44
C THR A 92 17.60 -5.31 -7.71
N ILE A 93 18.71 -4.70 -7.27
CA ILE A 93 18.67 -3.51 -6.40
C ILE A 93 17.93 -2.35 -7.07
N SER A 94 18.25 -2.07 -8.33
CA SER A 94 17.62 -0.99 -9.10
C SER A 94 16.13 -1.25 -9.35
N TYR A 95 15.75 -2.49 -9.65
CA TYR A 95 14.35 -2.85 -9.91
C TYR A 95 13.48 -2.71 -8.68
N VAL A 96 13.94 -3.24 -7.53
CA VAL A 96 13.25 -3.11 -6.24
C VAL A 96 13.12 -1.64 -5.87
N PHE A 97 14.21 -0.88 -6.02
CA PHE A 97 14.21 0.53 -5.67
C PHE A 97 13.22 1.34 -6.52
N VAL A 98 13.14 1.07 -7.83
CA VAL A 98 12.16 1.70 -8.73
C VAL A 98 10.74 1.35 -8.30
N ARG A 99 10.43 0.08 -8.01
CA ARG A 99 9.09 -0.34 -7.58
C ARG A 99 8.67 0.21 -6.22
N VAL A 100 9.59 0.29 -5.28
CA VAL A 100 9.33 0.91 -3.96
C VAL A 100 9.13 2.41 -4.12
N SER A 101 9.93 3.07 -4.94
CA SER A 101 9.78 4.50 -5.24
C SER A 101 8.45 4.79 -5.97
N GLU A 102 8.03 3.92 -6.89
CA GLU A 102 6.76 4.01 -7.62
C GLU A 102 5.56 3.87 -6.66
N THR A 103 5.60 2.89 -5.75
CA THR A 103 4.57 2.73 -4.72
C THR A 103 4.56 3.88 -3.71
N PHE A 104 5.73 4.40 -3.32
CA PHE A 104 5.85 5.53 -2.41
C PHE A 104 5.32 6.83 -3.02
N MET A 105 5.65 7.11 -4.29
CA MET A 105 5.12 8.25 -5.03
C MET A 105 3.60 8.15 -5.16
N GLY A 106 3.07 6.96 -5.44
CA GLY A 106 1.63 6.70 -5.50
C GLY A 106 0.92 7.04 -4.19
N VAL A 107 1.53 6.74 -3.04
CA VAL A 107 0.98 7.08 -1.71
C VAL A 107 1.11 8.55 -1.39
N PHE A 108 2.21 9.18 -1.75
CA PHE A 108 2.39 10.61 -1.57
C PHE A 108 1.31 11.40 -2.32
N VAL A 109 1.09 11.08 -3.60
CA VAL A 109 0.03 11.69 -4.42
C VAL A 109 -1.34 11.42 -3.82
N ALA A 110 -1.61 10.19 -3.35
CA ALA A 110 -2.89 9.85 -2.76
C ALA A 110 -3.17 10.58 -1.44
N ILE A 111 -2.18 10.75 -0.57
CA ILE A 111 -2.33 11.51 0.68
C ILE A 111 -2.63 12.98 0.35
N ILE A 112 -1.93 13.57 -0.63
CA ILE A 112 -2.19 14.95 -1.06
C ILE A 112 -3.60 15.11 -1.60
N VAL A 113 -4.03 14.21 -2.50
CA VAL A 113 -5.37 14.26 -3.10
C VAL A 113 -6.44 14.11 -2.02
N ASN A 114 -6.27 13.17 -1.08
CA ASN A 114 -7.20 13.02 0.04
C ASN A 114 -7.26 14.25 0.92
N TYR A 115 -6.11 14.84 1.25
CA TYR A 115 -6.04 16.06 2.04
C TYR A 115 -6.72 17.25 1.35
N ASP A 116 -6.53 17.39 0.04
CA ASP A 116 -7.15 18.48 -0.73
C ASP A 116 -8.68 18.30 -0.84
N ILE A 117 -9.15 17.07 -1.08
CA ILE A 117 -10.58 16.73 -1.09
C ILE A 117 -11.22 17.00 0.27
N ASP A 118 -10.58 16.60 1.38
CA ASP A 118 -11.09 16.84 2.73
C ASP A 118 -11.18 18.35 3.03
N ARG A 119 -10.15 19.11 2.63
CA ARG A 119 -10.15 20.57 2.74
C ARG A 119 -11.29 21.22 1.93
N ILE A 120 -11.55 20.75 0.71
CA ILE A 120 -12.66 21.22 -0.13
C ILE A 120 -14.01 20.91 0.53
N ARG A 121 -14.17 19.71 1.10
CA ARG A 121 -15.40 19.29 1.81
C ARG A 121 -15.69 20.21 2.99
N LEU A 122 -14.68 20.47 3.83
CA LEU A 122 -14.81 21.39 4.98
C LEU A 122 -15.18 22.82 4.53
N PHE A 123 -14.65 23.27 3.39
CA PHE A 123 -15.02 24.56 2.80
C PHE A 123 -16.46 24.60 2.30
N LEU A 124 -16.97 23.47 1.79
CA LEU A 124 -18.32 23.35 1.25
C LEU A 124 -19.37 23.27 2.37
N GLU A 125 -19.12 22.50 3.44
CA GLU A 125 -19.98 22.46 4.63
C GLU A 125 -20.06 23.80 5.35
N LYS A 126 -18.96 24.56 5.39
CA LYS A 126 -18.93 25.89 6.00
C LYS A 126 -19.72 26.94 5.21
N LYS A 127 -20.05 26.66 3.95
CA LYS A 127 -20.83 27.55 3.08
C LYS A 127 -22.34 27.26 3.14
N GLU A 128 -22.74 26.13 3.72
CA GLU A 128 -24.14 25.71 3.90
C GLU A 128 -24.73 26.14 5.27
N LYS A 129 -23.91 26.72 6.17
CA LYS A 129 -24.33 27.41 7.41
C LYS A 129 -24.22 28.92 7.27
#